data_AF-A0A2U1PH87-F1
#
_entry.id   AF-A0A2U1PH87-F1
#
_cell.length_a   1.000
_cell.length_b   1.000
_cell.length_c   1.000
_cell.angle_alpha   90.00
_cell.angle_beta   90.00
_cell.angle_gamma   90.00
#
_symmetry.space_group_name_H-M   'P 1'
#
loop_
_entity.id
_entity.type
_entity.pdbx_description
1 polymer ?
#
loop_
_entity_poly.entity_id
_entity_poly.type
_entity_poly.pdbx_seq_one_letter_code
_entity_poly.pdbx_strand_id
1 'polypeptide(L)' 'MSYWLGTIEEATEIKFFTEDKFPKLTEWADNFVNCQAVKENLPPRDRLVAFFRKRFGNA' A
#
# COMPACT_ATOMS: atom_id res chain seq x y z
N MET A 1 3.00 6.12 -4.00
CA MET A 1 3.89 5.20 -3.25
C MET A 1 3.18 4.53 -2.07
N SER A 2 2.42 5.27 -1.25
CA SER A 2 1.66 4.69 -0.13
C SER A 2 0.72 3.55 -0.53
N TYR A 3 -0.05 3.73 -1.61
CA TYR A 3 -0.97 2.70 -2.11
C TYR A 3 -0.26 1.36 -2.42
N TRP A 4 0.85 1.44 -3.13
CA TRP A 4 1.65 0.28 -3.53
C TRP A 4 2.30 -0.38 -2.31
N LEU A 5 2.76 0.42 -1.35
CA LEU A 5 3.32 -0.09 -0.11
C LEU A 5 2.27 -0.86 0.71
N GLY A 6 1.06 -0.31 0.86
CA GLY A 6 -0.03 -1.03 1.54
C GLY A 6 -0.39 -2.36 0.85
N THR A 7 -0.29 -2.43 -0.48
CA THR A 7 -0.48 -3.70 -1.21
C THR A 7 0.70 -4.68 -1.06
N ILE A 8 1.91 -4.19 -0.82
CA ILE A 8 3.08 -5.01 -0.50
C ILE A 8 2.94 -5.57 0.92
N GLU A 9 2.58 -4.73 1.90
CA GLU A 9 2.36 -5.15 3.29
C GLU A 9 1.28 -6.23 3.38
N GLU A 10 0.19 -6.09 2.62
CA GLU A 10 -0.85 -7.12 2.52
C GLU A 10 -0.34 -8.40 1.84
N ALA A 11 0.45 -8.27 0.78
CA ALA A 11 0.95 -9.42 0.05
C ALA A 11 1.99 -10.25 0.83
N THR A 12 2.80 -9.60 1.67
CA THR A 12 3.88 -10.24 2.43
C THR A 12 3.52 -10.49 3.89
N GLU A 13 2.38 -9.94 4.36
CA GLU A 13 1.95 -9.93 5.76
C GLU A 13 2.96 -9.24 6.71
N ILE A 14 3.84 -8.40 6.16
CA ILE A 14 4.85 -7.63 6.91
C ILE A 14 4.41 -6.17 6.95
N LYS A 15 4.33 -5.58 8.14
CA LYS A 15 4.11 -4.13 8.30
C LYS A 15 5.44 -3.37 8.31
N PHE A 16 5.61 -2.46 7.36
CA PHE A 16 6.75 -1.55 7.27
C PHE A 16 6.44 -0.19 7.89
N PHE A 17 5.24 0.33 7.64
CA PHE A 17 4.77 1.56 8.27
C PHE A 17 3.72 1.25 9.31
N THR A 18 4.13 1.41 10.56
CA THR A 18 3.22 1.34 11.69
C THR A 18 3.04 2.73 12.27
N GLU A 19 1.81 3.05 12.66
CA GLU A 19 1.43 4.38 13.16
C GLU A 19 2.23 4.79 14.41
N ASP A 20 2.67 3.82 15.21
CA ASP A 20 3.55 4.03 16.37
C ASP A 20 4.95 4.49 15.99
N LYS A 21 5.45 4.11 14.80
CA LYS A 21 6.80 4.46 14.33
C LYS A 21 6.81 5.64 13.38
N PHE A 22 5.78 5.78 12.55
CA PHE A 22 5.75 6.75 11.46
C PHE A 22 4.40 7.49 11.33
N PRO A 23 3.89 8.13 12.40
CA PRO A 23 2.53 8.69 12.43
C PRO A 23 2.26 9.69 11.30
N LYS A 24 3.20 10.59 11.02
CA LYS A 24 3.06 11.60 9.95
C LYS A 24 3.06 10.98 8.54
N LEU A 25 3.80 9.88 8.34
CA LEU A 25 3.82 9.21 7.04
C LEU A 25 2.56 8.38 6.83
N THR A 26 2.04 7.76 7.89
CA THR A 26 0.74 7.08 7.86
C THR A 26 -0.38 8.05 7.50
N GLU A 27 -0.46 9.21 8.16
CA GLU A 27 -1.45 10.24 7.84
C GLU A 27 -1.31 10.76 6.40
N TRP A 28 -0.08 11.06 5.96
CA TRP A 28 0.17 11.47 4.57
C TRP A 28 -0.23 10.38 3.56
N ALA A 29 0.04 9.12 3.87
CA ALA A 29 -0.29 7.98 3.02
C ALA A 29 -1.81 7.88 2.80
N ASP A 30 -2.59 8.01 3.87
CA ASP A 30 -4.05 7.99 3.86
C ASP A 30 -4.62 9.18 3.09
N ASN A 31 -4.07 10.38 3.30
CA ASN A 31 -4.47 11.57 2.56
C ASN A 31 -4.14 11.45 1.06
N PHE A 32 -2.98 10.90 0.72
CA PHE A 32 -2.54 10.71 -0.66
C PHE A 32 -3.47 9.77 -1.43
N VAL A 33 -3.81 8.61 -0.86
CA VAL A 33 -4.73 7.66 -1.53
C VAL A 33 -6.17 8.20 -1.60
N ASN A 34 -6.52 9.16 -0.74
CA ASN A 34 -7.84 9.78 -0.75
C ASN A 34 -7.99 10.95 -1.72
N CYS A 35 -6.88 11.51 -2.21
CA CYS A 35 -6.87 12.55 -3.23
C CYS A 35 -7.56 12.06 -4.52
N GLN A 36 -8.51 12.84 -5.04
CA GLN A 36 -9.33 12.44 -6.19
C GLN A 36 -8.49 12.15 -7.44
N ALA A 37 -7.54 13.03 -7.77
CA ALA A 37 -6.65 12.84 -8.91
C ALA A 37 -5.81 11.54 -8.78
N VAL A 38 -5.48 11.14 -7.55
CA VAL A 38 -4.78 9.87 -7.31
C VAL A 38 -5.74 8.71 -7.53
N LYS A 39 -6.92 8.70 -6.89
CA LYS A 39 -7.93 7.63 -6.99
C LYS A 39 -8.28 7.27 -8.43
N GLU A 40 -8.43 8.27 -9.30
CA GLU A 40 -8.76 8.09 -10.72
C GLU A 40 -7.66 7.37 -11.51
N ASN A 41 -6.41 7.39 -11.01
CA ASN A 41 -5.24 6.80 -11.65
C ASN A 41 -4.73 5.52 -10.95
N LEU A 42 -5.33 5.11 -9.83
CA LEU A 42 -4.89 3.92 -9.11
C LEU A 42 -5.35 2.65 -9.86
N PRO A 43 -4.46 1.67 -10.08
CA PRO A 43 -4.86 0.38 -10.59
C PRO A 43 -5.70 -0.37 -9.55
N PRO A 44 -6.50 -1.38 -9.96
CA PRO A 44 -7.28 -2.19 -9.03
C PRO A 44 -6.39 -2.85 -7.95
N ARG A 45 -6.82 -2.75 -6.70
CA ARG A 45 -6.04 -3.17 -5.52
C ARG A 45 -5.68 -4.66 -5.57
N ASP A 46 -6.66 -5.50 -5.89
CA ASP A 46 -6.49 -6.95 -5.93
C ASP A 46 -5.45 -7.39 -6.96
N ARG A 47 -5.38 -6.68 -8.11
CA ARG A 47 -4.36 -6.93 -9.13
C ARG A 47 -2.96 -6.64 -8.59
N LEU A 48 -2.81 -5.57 -7.81
CA LEU A 48 -1.52 -5.25 -7.18
C LEU A 48 -1.15 -6.23 -6.09
N VAL A 49 -2.08 -6.59 -5.22
CA VAL A 49 -1.84 -7.59 -4.16
C VAL A 49 -1.44 -8.93 -4.78
N ALA A 50 -2.14 -9.39 -5.82
CA ALA A 50 -1.77 -10.62 -6.53
C ALA A 50 -0.38 -10.52 -7.19
N PHE A 51 -0.06 -9.38 -7.81
CA PHE A 51 1.27 -9.12 -8.38
C PHE A 51 2.37 -9.19 -7.32
N PHE A 52 2.17 -8.51 -6.18
CA PHE A 52 3.15 -8.48 -5.10
C PHE A 52 3.24 -9.81 -4.35
N ARG A 53 2.14 -10.53 -4.19
CA ARG A 53 2.14 -11.89 -3.63
C ARG A 53 2.93 -12.84 -4.53
N LYS A 54 2.78 -12.74 -5.85
CA LYS A 54 3.63 -13.49 -6.79
C LYS A 54 5.12 -13.08 -6.72
N ARG A 55 5.40 -11.79 -6.47
CA ARG A 55 6.76 -11.22 -6.52
C ARG A 55 7.55 -11.39 -5.21
N PHE A 56 6.85 -11.41 -4.08
CA PHE A 56 7.41 -11.33 -2.73
C PHE A 56 6.73 -12.25 -1.72
N GLY A 57 5.54 -12.78 -2.00
CA GLY A 57 4.94 -13.81 -1.18
C GLY A 57 5.81 -15.07 -1.26
N ASN A 58 6.19 -15.60 -0.10
CA ASN A 58 6.84 -16.90 -0.02
C ASN A 58 5.93 -17.94 -0.70
N ALA A 59 6.54 -18.83 -1.49
CA ALA A 59 5.85 -19.94 -2.15
C ALA A 59 5.07 -20.81 -1.16
#